data_AF-A0A2A6R0Y2-F1
#
_entry.id   AF-A0A2A6R0Y2-F1
#
_cell.length_a   1.000
_cell.length_b   1.000
_cell.length_c   1.000
_cell.angle_alpha   90.00
_cell.angle_beta   90.00
_cell.angle_gamma   90.00
#
_symmetry.space_group_name_H-M   'P 1'
#
loop_
_entity.id
_entity.type
_entity.pdbx_description
1 polymer ?
#
loop_
_entity_poly.entity_id
_entity_poly.type
_entity_poly.pdbx_seq_one_letter_code
_entity_poly.pdbx_strand_id
1 'polypeptide(L)' 'MSLNLLNLPELSERHIEMLARVIADWCDANSLDAGGDCAQAAYAAAVDLLSANTDMSASQLREALDLRMAENKREEPSS' A
#
# COMPACT_ATOMS: atom_id res chain seq x y z
N MET A 1 13.89 8.50 4.24
CA MET A 1 14.37 7.84 3.00
C MET A 1 13.48 8.31 1.86
N SER A 2 14.04 8.79 0.75
CA SER A 2 13.23 9.27 -0.38
C SER A 2 12.58 8.10 -1.11
N LEU A 3 11.26 8.14 -1.27
CA LEU A 3 10.54 7.26 -2.18
C LEU A 3 11.03 7.55 -3.60
N ASN A 4 11.69 6.58 -4.24
CA ASN A 4 12.10 6.70 -5.64
C ASN A 4 10.86 6.53 -6.53
N LEU A 5 10.15 7.64 -6.79
CA LEU A 5 8.98 7.71 -7.69
C LEU A 5 9.33 7.53 -9.17
N LEU A 6 10.61 7.30 -9.51
CA LEU A 6 11.13 7.27 -10.89
C LEU A 6 10.99 5.90 -11.58
N ASN A 7 10.47 4.87 -10.89
CA ASN A 7 10.17 3.54 -11.46
C ASN A 7 8.73 3.10 -11.15
N LEU A 8 7.82 4.06 -10.98
CA LEU A 8 6.40 3.73 -11.04
C LEU A 8 6.10 3.29 -12.49
N PRO A 9 5.50 2.11 -12.73
CA PRO A 9 4.86 1.86 -14.02
C PRO A 9 3.91 3.03 -14.30
N GLU A 10 3.63 3.35 -15.57
CA GLU A 10 2.68 4.42 -15.91
C GLU A 10 1.29 4.07 -15.35
N LEU A 11 1.08 4.41 -14.08
CA LEU A 11 -0.16 4.22 -13.38
C LEU A 11 -1.11 5.27 -13.92
N SER A 12 -2.20 4.79 -14.52
CA SER A 12 -3.29 5.68 -14.92
C SER A 12 -3.82 6.47 -13.73
N GLU A 13 -4.46 7.62 -13.99
CA GLU A 13 -5.12 8.42 -12.96
C GLU A 13 -6.09 7.59 -12.12
N ARG A 14 -6.79 6.63 -12.76
CA ARG A 14 -7.66 5.66 -12.08
C ARG A 14 -6.91 4.77 -11.08
N HIS A 15 -5.68 4.36 -11.41
CA HIS A 15 -4.85 3.58 -10.48
C HIS A 15 -4.42 4.43 -9.28
N ILE A 16 -4.11 5.70 -9.50
CA ILE A 16 -3.74 6.65 -8.44
C ILE A 16 -4.92 6.89 -7.49
N GLU A 17 -6.12 7.12 -8.03
CA GLU A 17 -7.34 7.27 -7.23
C GLU A 17 -7.65 5.99 -6.43
N MET A 18 -7.48 4.82 -7.05
CA MET A 18 -7.66 3.54 -6.39
C MET A 18 -6.68 3.34 -5.24
N LEU A 19 -5.39 3.65 -5.45
CA LEU A 19 -4.36 3.60 -4.40
C LEU A 19 -4.72 4.52 -3.23
N ALA A 20 -5.06 5.77 -3.51
CA ALA A 20 -5.43 6.74 -2.48
C ALA A 20 -6.61 6.24 -1.63
N ARG A 21 -7.63 5.65 -2.27
CA ARG A 21 -8.79 5.09 -1.58
C ARG A 21 -8.44 3.86 -0.74
N VAL A 22 -7.71 2.89 -1.31
CA VAL A 22 -7.33 1.67 -0.59
C VAL A 22 -6.47 1.99 0.63
N ILE A 23 -5.55 2.95 0.52
CA ILE A 23 -4.71 3.35 1.65
C ILE A 23 -5.50 4.12 2.71
N ALA A 24 -6.39 5.04 2.31
CA ALA A 24 -7.25 5.74 3.27
C ALA A 24 -8.11 4.75 4.07
N ASP A 25 -8.76 3.80 3.38
CA ASP A 25 -9.53 2.73 4.01
C ASP A 25 -8.64 1.86 4.93
N TRP A 26 -7.36 1.67 4.58
CA TRP A 26 -6.42 0.86 5.37
C TRP A 26 -5.94 1.56 6.62
N CYS A 27 -5.63 2.85 6.52
CA CYS A 27 -5.25 3.66 7.65
C CYS A 27 -6.41 3.78 8.65
N ASP A 28 -7.64 4.03 8.16
CA ASP A 28 -8.84 4.13 9.01
C ASP A 28 -9.10 2.82 9.76
N ALA A 29 -9.10 1.68 9.06
CA ALA A 29 -9.29 0.36 9.66
C ALA A 29 -8.25 -0.01 10.73
N ASN A 30 -7.03 0.52 10.62
CA ASN A 30 -5.94 0.28 11.57
C ASN A 30 -5.74 1.42 12.58
N SER A 31 -6.60 2.45 12.55
CA SER A 31 -6.47 3.66 13.39
C SER A 31 -5.10 4.32 13.28
N LEU A 32 -4.55 4.34 12.07
CA LEU A 32 -3.24 4.92 11.75
C LEU A 32 -3.41 6.32 11.15
N ASP A 33 -2.49 7.21 11.49
CA ASP A 33 -2.35 8.48 10.78
C ASP A 33 -1.80 8.21 9.37
N ALA A 34 -2.50 8.72 8.35
CA ALA A 34 -2.12 8.58 6.95
C ALA A 34 -0.77 9.26 6.62
N GLY A 35 -0.28 10.14 7.50
CA GLY A 35 1.06 10.74 7.42
C GLY A 35 2.17 9.98 8.16
N GLY A 36 1.84 8.89 8.87
CA GLY A 36 2.80 8.12 9.68
C GLY A 36 3.63 7.09 8.89
N ASP A 37 4.73 6.62 9.48
CA ASP A 37 5.64 5.66 8.85
C ASP A 37 4.93 4.36 8.40
N CYS A 38 3.94 3.88 9.17
CA CYS A 38 3.13 2.72 8.80
C CYS A 38 2.27 2.96 7.56
N ALA A 39 1.73 4.17 7.39
CA ALA A 39 0.97 4.54 6.20
C ALA A 39 1.88 4.67 4.97
N GLN A 40 3.10 5.20 5.15
CA GLN A 40 4.09 5.25 4.08
C GLN A 40 4.53 3.85 3.62
N ALA A 41 4.73 2.92 4.57
CA ALA A 41 5.03 1.52 4.27
C ALA A 41 3.87 0.84 3.53
N ALA A 42 2.62 1.09 3.94
CA ALA A 42 1.44 0.59 3.24
C ALA A 42 1.32 1.15 1.81
N TYR A 43 1.61 2.45 1.61
CA TYR A 43 1.66 3.06 0.29
C TYR A 43 2.67 2.37 -0.63
N ALA A 44 3.90 2.15 -0.15
CA ALA A 44 4.93 1.47 -0.93
C ALA A 44 4.51 0.04 -1.29
N ALA A 45 3.97 -0.71 -0.33
CA ALA A 45 3.48 -2.07 -0.57
C ALA A 45 2.33 -2.11 -1.58
N ALA A 46 1.36 -1.18 -1.49
CA ALA A 46 0.23 -1.12 -2.41
C ALA A 46 0.67 -0.75 -3.84
N VAL A 47 1.66 0.15 -3.98
CA VAL A 47 2.26 0.49 -5.26
C VAL A 47 2.95 -0.74 -5.87
N ASP A 48 3.75 -1.47 -5.09
CA ASP A 48 4.45 -2.67 -5.58
C ASP A 48 3.47 -3.75 -6.03
N LEU A 49 2.41 -3.99 -5.25
CA LEU A 49 1.34 -4.93 -5.58
C LEU A 49 0.64 -4.54 -6.88
N LEU A 50 0.18 -3.29 -7.00
CA LEU A 50 -0.51 -2.82 -8.20
C LEU A 50 0.40 -2.79 -9.43
N SER A 51 1.69 -2.52 -9.24
CA SER A 51 2.68 -2.56 -10.31
C SER A 51 2.92 -3.98 -10.83
N ALA A 52 2.83 -4.99 -9.95
CA ALA A 52 2.96 -6.39 -10.33
C ALA A 52 1.73 -6.94 -11.10
N ASN A 53 0.55 -6.36 -10.86
CA ASN A 53 -0.66 -6.68 -11.61
C ASN A 53 -1.62 -5.47 -11.63
N THR A 54 -1.60 -4.74 -12.73
CA THR A 54 -2.37 -3.50 -12.92
C THR A 54 -3.86 -3.73 -13.13
N ASP A 55 -4.28 -4.96 -13.42
CA ASP A 55 -5.70 -5.33 -13.59
C ASP A 55 -6.39 -5.62 -12.23
N MET A 56 -5.68 -5.49 -11.10
CA MET A 56 -6.27 -5.69 -9.78
C MET A 56 -7.43 -4.72 -9.53
N SER A 57 -8.53 -5.25 -9.03
CA SER A 57 -9.60 -4.43 -8.44
C SER A 57 -9.18 -3.86 -7.08
N ALA A 58 -9.84 -2.80 -6.64
CA ALA A 58 -9.60 -2.17 -5.34
C ALA A 58 -9.72 -3.15 -4.16
N SER A 59 -10.69 -4.07 -4.21
CA SER A 59 -10.87 -5.10 -3.18
C SER A 59 -9.72 -6.11 -3.15
N GLN A 60 -9.23 -6.54 -4.31
CA GLN A 60 -8.09 -7.45 -4.38
C GLN A 60 -6.81 -6.78 -3.89
N LEU A 61 -6.59 -5.51 -4.28
CA LEU A 61 -5.44 -4.75 -3.80
C LEU A 61 -5.49 -4.57 -2.29
N ARG A 62 -6.69 -4.30 -1.74
CA ARG A 62 -6.87 -4.15 -0.30
C ARG A 62 -6.55 -5.45 0.47
N GLU A 63 -7.07 -6.58 0.03
CA GLU A 63 -6.80 -7.88 0.65
C GLU A 63 -5.30 -8.25 0.58
N ALA A 64 -4.67 -8.02 -0.57
CA ALA A 64 -3.24 -8.26 -0.74
C ALA A 64 -2.39 -7.34 0.14
N LEU A 65 -2.80 -6.08 0.33
CA LEU A 65 -2.15 -5.15 1.23
C LEU A 65 -2.26 -5.60 2.70
N ASP A 66 -3.44 -6.03 3.15
CA ASP A 66 -3.63 -6.53 4.51
C ASP A 66 -2.71 -7.74 4.79
N LEU A 67 -2.61 -8.67 3.83
CA LEU A 67 -1.69 -9.81 3.93
C LEU A 67 -0.23 -9.37 4.01
N ARG A 68 0.22 -8.51 3.10
CA ARG A 68 1.62 -8.05 3.07
C ARG A 68 2.01 -7.29 4.34
N MET A 69 1.14 -6.43 4.85
CA MET A 69 1.42 -5.67 6.06
C MET A 69 1.39 -6.54 7.32
N ALA A 70 0.56 -7.58 7.35
CA ALA A 70 0.56 -8.57 8.42
C ALA A 70 1.84 -9.43 8.42
N GLU A 71 2.36 -9.79 7.24
CA GLU A 71 3.65 -10.50 7.10
C GLU A 71 4.82 -9.64 7.59
N ASN A 72 4.91 -8.38 7.16
CA ASN A 72 5.95 -7.46 7.60
C ASN A 72 5.97 -7.27 9.13
N LYS A 73 4.80 -7.24 9.78
CA LYS A 73 4.69 -7.14 11.24
C LYS A 73 5.18 -8.40 11.96
N ARG A 74 5.16 -9.56 11.29
CA ARG A 74 5.55 -10.86 11.85
C ARG A 74 7.07 -11.09 11.79
N GLU A 75 7.76 -10.39 10.90
CA GLU A 75 9.22 -10.46 10.74
C GLU A 75 9.99 -9.48 11.63
N GLU A 76 9.33 -8.54 12.32
CA GLU A 76 9.97 -7.77 13.39
C GLU A 76 10.33 -8.71 14.55
N PRO A 77 11.63 -8.90 14.89
CA PRO A 77 12.01 -9.71 16.03
C PRO A 77 11.46 -9.03 17.27
N SER A 78 10.62 -9.74 18.01
CA SER A 78 10.28 -9.37 19.38
C SER A 78 11.60 -9.19 20.15
N SER A 79 11.95 -7.95 20.46
CA SER A 79 13.11 -7.60 21.30
C SER A 79 12.75 -7.68 22.77
#